data_AF-J8PMF8-F1
#
_entry.id   AF-J8PMF8-F1
#
_cell.length_a   1.000
_cell.length_b   1.000
_cell.length_c   1.000
_cell.angle_alpha   90.00
_cell.angle_beta   90.00
_cell.angle_gamma   90.00
#
_symmetry.space_group_name_H-M   'P 1'
#
loop_
_entity.id
_entity.type
_entity.pdbx_description
1 polymer ?
#
loop_
_entity_poly.entity_id
_entity_poly.type
_entity_poly.pdbx_seq_one_letter_code
_entity_poly.pdbx_strand_id
1 'polypeptide(L)'
;MSLTSKLFYAVSALVLFHSGFSSYEFHHLLKLNPPHNAQSASVITDLPKDIKYEVYVGLLLFILGVFTSFEKLQYLPIENNDGMIISQGNYLKEIALNKATNVNNLVGSNPNGEVIFSPSFVDVHAKRKITREWASNNEKKEK
;
A
#
# COMPACT_ATOMS: atom_id res chain seq x y z
N MET A 1 1.92 -1.48 2.30
CA MET A 1 0.61 -1.33 2.96
C MET A 1 0.82 -1.39 4.45
N SER A 2 0.63 -0.25 5.10
CA SER A 2 0.88 -0.05 6.51
C SER A 2 -0.02 -0.99 7.31
N LEU A 3 0.48 -1.43 8.48
CA LEU A 3 -0.33 -2.16 9.44
C LEU A 3 -1.61 -1.38 9.81
N THR A 4 -1.52 -0.06 9.89
CA THR A 4 -2.66 0.82 10.20
C THR A 4 -3.72 0.79 9.10
N SER A 5 -3.32 0.80 7.83
CA SER A 5 -4.25 0.71 6.70
C SER A 5 -5.02 -0.61 6.70
N LYS A 6 -4.33 -1.73 6.98
CA LYS A 6 -4.97 -3.04 7.11
C LYS A 6 -5.99 -3.07 8.26
N LEU A 7 -5.65 -2.45 9.39
CA LEU A 7 -6.57 -2.32 10.53
C LEU A 7 -7.82 -1.50 10.15
N PHE A 8 -7.63 -0.35 9.50
CA PHE A 8 -8.76 0.46 9.03
C PHE A 8 -9.65 -0.29 8.05
N TYR A 9 -9.07 -1.05 7.10
CA TYR A 9 -9.86 -1.88 6.20
C TYR A 9 -10.63 -2.98 6.93
N ALA A 10 -10.00 -3.69 7.86
CA ALA A 10 -10.67 -4.75 8.61
C ALA A 10 -11.83 -4.20 9.46
N VAL A 11 -11.59 -3.12 10.21
CA VAL A 11 -12.60 -2.51 11.06
C VAL A 11 -13.73 -1.89 10.22
N SER A 12 -13.42 -1.15 9.17
CA SER A 12 -14.45 -0.56 8.30
C SER A 12 -15.28 -1.62 7.59
N ALA A 13 -14.69 -2.72 7.13
CA ALA A 13 -15.42 -3.83 6.55
C ALA A 13 -16.39 -4.46 7.56
N LEU A 14 -15.95 -4.69 8.80
CA LEU A 14 -16.81 -5.23 9.86
C LEU A 14 -17.96 -4.28 10.22
N VAL A 15 -17.70 -2.98 10.35
CA VAL A 15 -18.71 -1.96 10.67
C VAL A 15 -19.72 -1.80 9.53
N LEU A 16 -19.26 -1.76 8.27
CA LEU A 16 -20.15 -1.70 7.10
C LEU A 16 -20.97 -2.98 6.95
N PHE A 17 -20.38 -4.13 7.28
CA PHE A 17 -21.12 -5.40 7.28
C PHE A 17 -22.17 -5.44 8.39
N HIS A 18 -21.82 -4.99 9.61
CA HIS A 18 -22.74 -4.91 10.73
C HIS A 18 -23.91 -3.97 10.44
N SER A 19 -23.63 -2.73 10.04
CA SER A 19 -24.67 -1.77 9.64
C SER A 19 -25.49 -2.23 8.44
N GLY A 20 -24.88 -2.97 7.50
CA GLY A 20 -25.58 -3.62 6.40
C GLY A 20 -26.57 -4.67 6.88
N PHE A 21 -26.19 -5.50 7.85
CA PHE A 21 -27.07 -6.48 8.48
C PHE A 21 -28.21 -5.80 9.26
N SER A 22 -27.92 -4.79 10.08
CA SER A 22 -28.95 -4.04 10.81
C SER A 22 -29.93 -3.32 9.88
N SER A 23 -29.43 -2.74 8.79
CA SER A 23 -30.27 -2.15 7.74
C SER A 23 -31.14 -3.20 7.05
N TYR A 24 -30.60 -4.39 6.77
CA TYR A 24 -31.36 -5.51 6.20
C TYR A 24 -32.50 -5.93 7.12
N GLU A 25 -32.24 -6.14 8.42
CA GLU A 25 -33.26 -6.49 9.40
C GLU A 25 -34.35 -5.41 9.50
N PHE A 26 -33.97 -4.13 9.57
CA PHE A 26 -34.91 -3.01 9.62
C PHE A 26 -35.83 -2.99 8.40
N HIS A 27 -35.26 -3.05 7.19
CA HIS A 27 -36.05 -3.01 5.96
C HIS A 27 -36.90 -4.26 5.76
N HIS A 28 -36.43 -5.43 6.22
CA HIS A 28 -37.19 -6.67 6.15
C HIS A 28 -38.37 -6.65 7.12
N LEU A 29 -38.16 -6.19 8.37
CA LEU A 29 -39.22 -6.04 9.36
C LEU A 29 -40.25 -4.98 8.94
N LEU A 30 -39.81 -3.88 8.34
CA LEU A 30 -40.70 -2.83 7.82
C LEU A 30 -41.59 -3.36 6.67
N LYS A 31 -41.07 -4.26 5.84
CA LYS A 31 -41.85 -4.95 4.79
C LYS A 31 -42.82 -5.97 5.35
N LEU A 32 -42.42 -6.72 6.38
CA LEU A 32 -43.26 -7.77 6.99
C LEU A 32 -44.36 -7.21 7.91
N ASN A 33 -44.06 -6.12 8.63
CA ASN A 33 -44.95 -5.46 9.56
C ASN A 33 -45.18 -4.01 9.13
N PRO A 34 -45.88 -3.77 8.01
CA PRO A 34 -46.19 -2.42 7.58
C PRO A 34 -46.99 -1.70 8.67
N PRO A 35 -46.66 -0.45 9.02
CA PRO A 35 -47.37 0.27 10.06
C PRO A 35 -48.85 0.40 9.69
N HIS A 36 -49.72 -0.07 10.59
CA HIS A 36 -51.17 -0.22 10.36
C HIS A 36 -51.93 1.10 10.15
N ASN A 37 -51.26 2.26 10.27
CA ASN A 37 -51.82 3.61 10.09
C ASN A 37 -51.14 4.35 8.94
N ALA A 38 -51.59 4.07 7.72
CA ALA A 38 -51.11 4.68 6.47
C ALA A 38 -51.41 6.19 6.31
N GLN A 39 -52.06 6.84 7.29
CA GLN A 39 -52.41 8.27 7.23
C GLN A 39 -51.39 9.19 7.95
N SER A 40 -50.44 8.61 8.69
CA SER A 40 -49.30 9.32 9.30
C SER A 40 -47.96 8.78 8.78
N ALA A 41 -47.97 8.17 7.59
CA ALA A 41 -46.89 7.38 7.01
C ALA A 41 -45.61 8.16 6.67
N SER A 42 -45.58 9.48 6.86
CA SER A 42 -44.39 10.30 6.63
C SER A 42 -43.41 10.35 7.82
N VAL A 43 -43.73 9.73 8.96
CA VAL A 43 -42.95 9.92 10.21
C VAL A 43 -42.14 8.69 10.66
N ILE A 44 -42.45 7.46 10.21
CA ILE A 44 -41.82 6.21 10.72
C ILE A 44 -41.22 5.31 9.61
N THR A 45 -40.97 5.84 8.42
CA THR A 45 -40.29 5.09 7.34
C THR A 45 -38.80 5.41 7.22
N ASP A 46 -38.32 6.35 8.03
CA ASP A 46 -36.96 6.83 7.92
C ASP A 46 -36.01 5.91 8.69
N LEU A 47 -34.86 5.56 8.08
CA LEU A 47 -33.89 4.66 8.70
C LEU A 47 -33.44 5.23 10.05
N PRO A 48 -33.37 4.39 11.11
CA PRO A 48 -32.86 4.81 12.41
C PRO A 48 -31.52 5.54 12.29
N LYS A 49 -31.38 6.64 13.06
CA LYS A 49 -30.23 7.55 12.94
C LYS A 49 -28.92 6.91 13.35
N ASP A 50 -28.96 5.94 14.26
CA ASP A 50 -27.84 5.09 14.66
C ASP A 50 -27.28 4.31 13.46
N ILE A 51 -28.11 3.61 12.68
CA ILE A 51 -27.67 2.89 11.47
C ILE A 51 -27.09 3.88 10.45
N LYS A 52 -27.73 5.06 10.27
CA LYS A 52 -27.21 6.11 9.38
C LYS A 52 -25.80 6.56 9.80
N TYR A 53 -25.59 6.85 11.09
CA TYR A 53 -24.28 7.27 11.60
C TYR A 53 -23.23 6.17 11.55
N GLU A 54 -23.62 4.91 11.79
CA GLU A 54 -22.70 3.79 11.69
C GLU A 54 -22.17 3.62 10.26
N VAL A 55 -23.04 3.74 9.25
CA VAL A 55 -22.62 3.71 7.84
C VAL A 55 -21.66 4.86 7.53
N TYR A 56 -21.95 6.09 8.01
CA TYR A 56 -21.05 7.22 7.79
C TYR A 56 -19.69 7.03 8.46
N VAL A 57 -19.66 6.50 9.69
CA VAL A 57 -18.40 6.19 10.39
C VAL A 57 -17.64 5.08 9.67
N GLY A 58 -18.31 4.00 9.27
CA GLY A 58 -17.71 2.90 8.51
C GLY A 58 -17.12 3.37 7.19
N LEU A 59 -17.85 4.22 6.46
CA LEU A 59 -17.39 4.81 5.20
C LEU A 59 -16.18 5.74 5.41
N LEU A 60 -16.21 6.58 6.45
CA LEU A 60 -15.10 7.48 6.76
C LEU A 60 -13.84 6.68 7.12
N LEU A 61 -13.98 5.64 7.94
CA LEU A 61 -12.87 4.73 8.28
C LEU A 61 -12.33 4.02 7.04
N PHE A 62 -13.19 3.59 6.12
CA PHE A 62 -12.77 2.98 4.87
C PHE A 62 -11.95 3.96 4.02
N ILE A 63 -12.42 5.20 3.86
CA ILE A 63 -11.70 6.26 3.12
C ILE A 63 -10.34 6.55 3.77
N LEU A 64 -10.27 6.65 5.09
CA LEU A 64 -9.00 6.80 5.80
C LEU A 64 -8.07 5.59 5.59
N GLY A 65 -8.62 4.38 5.57
CA GLY A 65 -7.90 3.15 5.23
C GLY A 65 -7.28 3.20 3.83
N VAL A 66 -8.01 3.74 2.85
CA VAL A 66 -7.52 3.96 1.48
C VAL A 66 -6.35 4.93 1.48
N PHE A 67 -6.48 6.11 2.08
CA PHE A 67 -5.39 7.09 2.06
C PHE A 67 -4.15 6.63 2.83
N THR A 68 -4.34 6.00 3.97
CA THR A 68 -3.22 5.43 4.77
C THR A 68 -2.57 4.20 4.11
N SER A 69 -3.19 3.64 3.06
CA SER A 69 -2.59 2.54 2.29
C SER A 69 -1.44 3.00 1.39
N PHE A 70 -1.45 4.27 1.00
CA PHE A 70 -0.39 4.89 0.22
C PHE A 70 0.74 5.31 1.16
N GLU A 71 1.84 4.59 1.10
CA GLU A 71 3.06 4.93 1.81
C GLU A 71 3.95 5.84 0.95
N LYS A 72 4.80 6.62 1.62
CA LYS A 72 5.85 7.37 0.93
C LYS A 72 6.84 6.38 0.34
N LEU A 73 7.25 6.64 -0.91
CA LEU A 73 8.21 5.83 -1.61
C LEU A 73 9.58 5.92 -0.91
N GLN A 74 10.11 4.75 -0.58
CA GLN A 74 11.41 4.56 0.07
C GLN A 74 12.19 3.51 -0.72
N TYR A 75 13.47 3.74 -0.87
CA TYR A 75 14.37 2.92 -1.67
C TYR A 75 15.66 2.64 -0.89
N LEU A 76 16.27 1.50 -1.14
CA LEU A 76 17.61 1.19 -0.67
C LEU A 76 18.61 1.37 -1.83
N PRO A 77 19.81 1.93 -1.59
CA PRO A 77 20.85 2.01 -2.61
C PRO A 77 21.33 0.60 -2.98
N ILE A 78 21.74 0.41 -4.25
CA ILE A 78 22.21 -0.88 -4.76
C ILE A 78 23.65 -1.19 -4.31
N GLU A 79 24.51 -0.17 -4.24
CA GLU A 79 25.95 -0.35 -3.97
C GLU A 79 26.28 -0.37 -2.48
N ASN A 80 25.63 0.48 -1.68
CA ASN A 80 25.94 0.65 -0.27
C ASN A 80 25.10 -0.29 0.62
N ASN A 81 25.77 -1.01 1.51
CA ASN A 81 25.14 -1.92 2.47
C ASN A 81 24.87 -1.27 3.84
N ASP A 82 25.03 0.06 3.94
CA ASP A 82 24.96 0.79 5.22
C ASP A 82 23.54 0.96 5.76
N GLY A 83 22.53 0.38 5.10
CA GLY A 83 21.12 0.47 5.51
C GLY A 83 20.51 1.87 5.33
N MET A 84 21.19 2.78 4.63
CA MET A 84 20.70 4.14 4.36
C MET A 84 19.45 4.08 3.48
N ILE A 85 18.33 4.57 3.99
CA ILE A 85 17.07 4.65 3.24
C ILE A 85 17.02 5.97 2.48
N ILE A 86 16.85 5.87 1.16
CA ILE A 86 16.61 7.02 0.28
C ILE A 86 15.10 7.25 0.22
N SER A 87 14.64 8.42 0.66
CA SER A 87 13.24 8.82 0.49
C SER A 87 13.15 10.20 -0.12
N GLN A 88 12.25 10.34 -1.10
CA GLN A 88 11.95 11.63 -1.74
C GLN A 88 10.73 12.32 -1.12
N GLY A 89 10.08 11.69 -0.12
CA GLY A 89 8.86 12.22 0.49
C GLY A 89 7.58 12.09 -0.36
N ASN A 90 7.68 11.57 -1.58
CA ASN A 90 6.57 11.42 -2.52
C ASN A 90 5.80 10.12 -2.29
N TYR A 91 4.48 10.15 -2.47
CA TYR A 91 3.62 8.95 -2.43
C TYR A 91 3.54 8.22 -3.78
N LEU A 92 3.62 8.99 -4.87
CA LEU A 92 3.48 8.49 -6.23
C LEU A 92 4.77 8.71 -7.01
N LYS A 93 4.94 7.93 -8.07
CA LYS A 93 6.06 8.08 -9.00
C LYS A 93 5.81 9.28 -9.91
N GLU A 94 6.86 10.06 -10.12
CA GLU A 94 6.84 11.17 -11.08
C GLU A 94 6.73 10.63 -12.51
N ILE A 95 5.92 11.30 -13.34
CA ILE A 95 5.69 10.91 -14.75
C ILE A 95 6.69 11.57 -15.71
N ALA A 96 7.24 12.73 -15.32
CA ALA A 96 8.20 13.45 -16.14
C ALA A 96 9.54 12.71 -16.14
N LEU A 97 10.01 12.29 -17.31
CA LEU A 97 11.17 11.40 -17.44
C LEU A 97 12.41 11.95 -16.71
N ASN A 98 12.68 13.24 -16.83
CA ASN A 98 13.78 13.92 -16.15
C ASN A 98 13.76 13.75 -14.63
N LYS A 99 12.57 13.73 -14.00
CA LYS A 99 12.41 13.50 -12.56
C LYS A 99 12.33 12.01 -12.23
N ALA A 100 11.69 11.22 -13.07
CA ALA A 100 11.58 9.77 -12.89
C ALA A 100 12.96 9.10 -12.88
N THR A 101 13.88 9.54 -13.73
CA THR A 101 15.26 9.03 -13.77
C THR A 101 16.07 9.39 -12.53
N ASN A 102 15.72 10.45 -11.80
CA ASN A 102 16.45 10.83 -10.59
C ASN A 102 16.33 9.75 -9.51
N VAL A 103 15.20 9.04 -9.41
CA VAL A 103 15.07 7.90 -8.49
C VAL A 103 16.10 6.82 -8.82
N ASN A 104 16.23 6.48 -10.10
CA ASN A 104 17.17 5.46 -10.55
C ASN A 104 18.62 5.90 -10.28
N ASN A 105 18.95 7.14 -10.60
CA ASN A 105 20.28 7.71 -10.35
C ASN A 105 20.62 7.74 -8.84
N LEU A 106 19.65 8.10 -7.98
CA LEU A 106 19.85 8.11 -6.52
C LEU A 106 20.10 6.71 -5.96
N VAL A 107 19.40 5.71 -6.49
CA VAL A 107 19.55 4.30 -6.09
C VAL A 107 20.83 3.68 -6.66
N GLY A 108 21.43 4.30 -7.68
CA GLY A 108 22.58 3.75 -8.42
C GLY A 108 22.17 2.72 -9.46
N SER A 109 20.92 2.73 -9.93
CA SER A 109 20.42 1.83 -10.96
C SER A 109 20.43 2.50 -12.34
N ASN A 110 20.57 1.68 -13.38
CA ASN A 110 20.38 2.12 -14.76
C ASN A 110 19.24 1.32 -15.41
N PRO A 111 18.15 1.99 -15.85
CA PRO A 111 17.04 1.32 -16.52
C PRO A 111 17.43 0.58 -17.80
N ASN A 112 18.48 1.03 -18.49
CA ASN A 112 18.98 0.41 -19.73
C ASN A 112 20.17 -0.52 -19.43
N GLY A 113 20.17 -1.13 -18.26
CA GLY A 113 21.28 -1.93 -17.74
C GLY A 113 21.62 -3.14 -18.60
N GLU A 114 20.64 -3.73 -19.30
CA GLU A 114 20.90 -4.87 -20.20
C GLU A 114 21.80 -4.50 -21.38
N VAL A 115 21.74 -3.27 -21.87
CA VAL A 115 22.59 -2.78 -22.96
C VAL A 115 23.92 -2.29 -22.41
N ILE A 116 23.88 -1.49 -21.34
CA ILE A 116 25.08 -0.81 -20.80
C ILE A 116 26.05 -1.78 -20.14
N PHE A 117 25.53 -2.77 -19.40
CA PHE A 117 26.39 -3.74 -18.69
C PHE A 117 26.64 -5.01 -19.51
N SER A 118 25.95 -5.20 -20.63
CA SER A 118 26.16 -6.32 -21.57
C SER A 118 26.33 -7.68 -20.86
N PRO A 119 25.34 -8.13 -20.05
CA PRO A 119 25.49 -9.29 -19.17
C PRO A 119 25.79 -10.59 -19.91
N SER A 120 25.43 -10.69 -21.19
CA SER A 120 25.71 -11.84 -22.05
C SER A 120 27.18 -12.02 -22.41
N PHE A 121 27.98 -10.96 -22.38
CA PHE A 121 29.39 -10.97 -22.81
C PHE A 121 30.38 -10.78 -21.67
N VAL A 122 29.96 -11.09 -20.44
CA VAL A 122 30.84 -11.00 -19.27
C VAL A 122 31.89 -12.12 -19.33
N ASP A 123 33.17 -11.76 -19.25
CA ASP A 123 34.25 -12.74 -19.15
C ASP A 123 34.18 -13.47 -17.80
N VAL A 124 33.67 -14.70 -17.86
CA VAL A 124 33.49 -15.58 -16.71
C VAL A 124 34.84 -15.97 -16.09
N HIS A 125 35.87 -16.16 -16.90
CA HIS A 125 37.20 -16.53 -16.40
C HIS A 125 37.85 -15.37 -15.65
N ALA A 126 37.77 -14.15 -16.20
CA ALA A 126 38.23 -12.95 -15.51
C ALA A 126 37.49 -12.74 -14.19
N LYS A 127 36.16 -12.88 -14.16
CA LYS A 127 35.37 -12.71 -12.93
C LYS A 127 35.75 -13.73 -11.85
N ARG A 128 35.94 -15.00 -12.23
CA ARG A 128 36.45 -16.04 -11.31
C ARG A 128 37.83 -15.72 -10.75
N LYS A 129 38.73 -15.18 -11.58
CA LYS A 129 40.06 -14.75 -11.14
C LYS A 129 39.95 -13.61 -10.11
N ILE A 130 39.16 -12.58 -10.39
CA ILE A 130 38.93 -11.44 -9.47
C ILE A 130 38.39 -11.91 -8.12
N THR A 131 37.38 -12.79 -8.12
CA THR A 131 36.80 -13.31 -6.86
C THR A 131 37.83 -14.13 -6.08
N ARG A 132 38.64 -14.96 -6.76
CA ARG A 132 39.70 -15.74 -6.11
C ARG A 132 40.78 -14.85 -5.50
N GLU A 133 41.22 -13.82 -6.22
CA GLU A 133 42.20 -12.86 -5.73
C GLU A 133 41.65 -12.09 -4.51
N TRP A 134 40.40 -11.62 -4.57
CA TRP A 134 39.74 -10.95 -3.45
C TRP A 134 39.65 -11.85 -2.20
N ALA A 135 39.24 -13.11 -2.35
CA ALA A 135 39.17 -14.06 -1.23
C ALA A 135 40.55 -14.29 -0.61
N SER A 136 41.58 -14.50 -1.44
CA SER A 136 42.95 -14.71 -0.96
C SER A 136 43.53 -13.48 -0.25
N ASN A 137 43.13 -12.27 -0.65
CA ASN A 137 43.57 -11.03 -0.03
C ASN A 137 42.87 -10.77 1.32
N ASN A 138 41.64 -11.24 1.49
CA ASN A 138 40.95 -11.18 2.78
C ASN A 138 41.53 -12.19 3.78
N GLU A 139 41.84 -13.43 3.36
CA GLU A 139 42.52 -14.41 4.23
C GLU A 139 43.90 -13.95 4.70
N LYS A 140 44.62 -13.15 3.89
CA LYS A 140 45.90 -12.55 4.27
C LYS A 140 45.79 -11.38 5.23
N LYS A 141 44.62 -10.72 5.34
CA LYS A 141 44.39 -9.61 6.26
C LYS A 141 43.98 -10.07 7.67
N GLU A 142 43.50 -11.30 7.80
CA GLU A 142 43.07 -11.89 9.09
C GLU A 142 44.18 -12.69 9.82
N LYS A 143 45.35 -12.87 9.19
CA LYS A 143 46.56 -13.47 9.79
C LYS A 143 47.58 -12.40 10.15
#